data_AF-A0A392TCH0-F1
#
_entry.id   AF-A0A392TCH0-F1
#
_cell.length_a   1.000
_cell.length_b   1.000
_cell.length_c   1.000
_cell.angle_alpha   90.00
_cell.angle_beta   90.00
_cell.angle_gamma   90.00
#
_symmetry.space_group_name_H-M   'P 1'
#
loop_
_entity.id
_entity.type
_entity.pdbx_description
1 polymer ?
#
loop_
_entity_poly.entity_id
_entity_poly.type
_entity_poly.pdbx_seq_one_letter_code
_entity_poly.pdbx_strand_id
1 'polypeptide(L)' 'MDHPPGFTPKSGKGLQIEEGFIWIGAITKCMVWFGIFSHLMKKYGFKQAMTNHTLFYKRVGTDITLLIVYVDDMVDT' A
#
# COMPACT_ATOMS: atom_id res chain seq x y z
N MET A 1 -10.82 -45.35 17.24
CA MET A 1 -9.59 -44.93 16.53
C MET A 1 -9.05 -43.74 17.28
N ASP A 2 -7.99 -43.96 18.06
CA ASP A 2 -7.34 -42.92 18.85
C ASP A 2 -6.49 -42.02 17.96
N HIS A 3 -6.54 -40.73 18.25
CA HIS A 3 -5.82 -39.67 17.54
C HIS A 3 -4.35 -39.65 17.99
N PRO A 4 -3.40 -39.29 17.11
CA PRO A 4 -1.99 -39.30 17.47
C PRO A 4 -1.67 -38.22 18.54
N PRO A 5 -0.69 -38.48 19.42
CA PRO A 5 -0.27 -37.53 20.45
C PRO A 5 0.35 -36.31 19.75
N GLY A 6 -0.22 -35.14 19.99
CA GLY A 6 0.16 -33.88 19.34
C GLY A 6 -0.98 -33.20 18.57
N PHE A 7 -2.15 -33.85 18.43
CA PHE A 7 -3.31 -33.21 17.87
C PHE A 7 -4.05 -32.37 18.93
N THR A 8 -3.73 -31.08 19.02
CA THR A 8 -4.60 -30.11 19.69
C THR A 8 -5.70 -29.69 18.71
N PRO A 9 -6.99 -29.93 19.01
CA PRO A 9 -8.06 -29.39 18.18
C PRO A 9 -8.05 -27.87 18.37
N LYS A 10 -7.66 -27.14 17.33
CA LYS A 10 -7.81 -25.67 17.32
C LYS A 10 -9.30 -25.34 17.29
N SER A 11 -9.84 -25.14 18.48
CA SER A 11 -11.09 -24.42 18.72
C SER A 11 -10.93 -22.99 18.19
N GLY A 12 -11.88 -22.53 17.37
CA GLY A 12 -12.03 -21.11 17.01
C GLY A 12 -11.46 -20.68 15.66
N LYS A 13 -12.18 -20.98 14.58
CA LYS A 13 -12.01 -20.37 13.25
C LYS A 13 -12.62 -18.95 13.22
N GLY A 14 -12.20 -18.08 14.14
CA GLY A 14 -12.78 -16.73 14.32
C GLY A 14 -11.85 -15.56 13.99
N LEU A 15 -10.52 -15.77 13.99
CA LEU A 15 -9.55 -14.67 13.99
C LEU A 15 -8.96 -14.32 12.59
N GLN A 16 -8.93 -15.27 11.65
CA GLN A 16 -8.34 -15.05 10.31
C GLN A 16 -9.17 -14.15 9.38
N ILE A 17 -10.46 -13.96 9.66
CA ILE A 17 -11.33 -13.16 8.80
C ILE A 17 -11.13 -11.66 9.09
N GLU A 18 -10.99 -11.26 10.35
CA GLU A 18 -10.81 -9.86 10.74
C GLU A 18 -9.47 -9.28 10.25
N GLU A 19 -8.37 -10.04 10.34
CA GLU A 19 -7.06 -9.63 9.81
C GLU A 19 -7.09 -9.37 8.30
N GLY A 20 -7.82 -10.21 7.55
CA GLY A 20 -8.00 -10.04 6.11
C GLY A 20 -8.79 -8.78 5.75
N PHE A 21 -9.87 -8.49 6.49
CA PHE A 21 -10.65 -7.26 6.28
C PHE A 21 -9.88 -5.99 6.65
N ILE A 22 -9.10 -6.02 7.73
CA ILE A 22 -8.21 -4.92 8.13
C ILE A 22 -7.17 -4.65 7.03
N TRP A 23 -6.52 -5.71 6.52
CA TRP A 23 -5.51 -5.58 5.46
C TRP A 23 -6.09 -5.05 4.15
N ILE A 24 -7.26 -5.55 3.72
CA ILE A 24 -7.97 -5.04 2.53
C ILE A 24 -8.35 -3.57 2.72
N GLY A 25 -8.84 -3.19 3.92
CA GLY A 25 -9.14 -1.80 4.26
C GLY A 25 -7.91 -0.89 4.20
N ALA A 26 -6.79 -1.34 4.75
CA ALA A 26 -5.52 -0.62 4.73
C ALA A 26 -5.00 -0.40 3.30
N ILE A 27 -5.02 -1.44 2.46
CA ILE A 27 -4.66 -1.34 1.04
C ILE A 27 -5.57 -0.35 0.32
N THR A 28 -6.88 -0.44 0.54
CA THR A 28 -7.86 0.44 -0.10
C THR A 28 -7.60 1.90 0.26
N LYS A 29 -7.30 2.19 1.54
CA LYS A 29 -6.96 3.53 2.01
C LYS A 29 -5.67 4.06 1.38
N CYS A 30 -4.63 3.21 1.27
CA CYS A 30 -3.37 3.56 0.61
C CYS A 30 -3.59 3.89 -0.87
N MET A 31 -4.41 3.12 -1.57
CA MET A 31 -4.74 3.36 -2.98
C MET A 31 -5.51 4.66 -3.18
N VAL A 32 -6.50 4.95 -2.33
CA VAL A 32 -7.27 6.21 -2.37
C VAL A 32 -6.36 7.40 -2.10
N TRP A 33 -5.54 7.33 -1.05
CA TRP A 33 -4.57 8.38 -0.74
C TRP A 33 -3.59 8.59 -1.89
N PHE A 34 -3.07 7.50 -2.49
CA PHE A 34 -2.11 7.59 -3.59
C PHE A 34 -2.74 8.24 -4.83
N GLY A 35 -4.02 7.95 -5.10
CA GLY A 35 -4.78 8.62 -6.15
C GLY A 35 -4.88 10.14 -5.94
N ILE A 36 -5.21 10.57 -4.72
CA ILE A 36 -5.28 11.99 -4.34
C ILE A 36 -3.90 12.64 -4.45
N PHE A 37 -2.87 11.97 -3.92
CA PHE A 37 -1.49 12.43 -3.98
C PHE A 37 -1.03 12.62 -5.44
N SER A 38 -1.23 11.61 -6.29
CA SER A 38 -0.87 11.69 -7.72
C SER A 38 -1.57 12.83 -8.43
N HIS A 39 -2.86 13.06 -8.12
CA HIS A 39 -3.61 14.18 -8.68
C HIS A 39 -3.04 15.54 -8.24
N LEU A 40 -2.74 15.70 -6.95
CA LEU A 40 -2.11 16.91 -6.42
C LEU A 40 -0.74 17.16 -7.07
N MET A 41 0.12 16.14 -7.12
CA MET A 41 1.44 16.26 -7.73
C MET A 41 1.37 16.70 -9.20
N LYS A 42 0.41 16.17 -9.96
CA LYS A 42 0.13 16.62 -11.34
C LYS A 42 -0.29 18.08 -11.40
N LYS A 43 -1.17 18.54 -10.48
CA LYS A 43 -1.56 19.95 -10.38
C LYS A 43 -0.38 20.87 -10.02
N TYR A 44 0.57 20.40 -9.21
CA TYR A 44 1.81 21.11 -8.91
C TYR A 44 2.84 21.10 -10.06
N GLY A 45 2.52 20.46 -11.19
CA GLY A 45 3.36 20.41 -12.39
C GLY A 45 4.37 19.26 -12.41
N PHE A 46 4.23 18.28 -11.53
CA PHE A 46 5.00 17.04 -11.62
C PHE A 46 4.38 16.09 -12.64
N LYS A 47 5.23 15.37 -13.35
CA LYS A 47 4.88 14.28 -14.25
C LYS A 47 5.24 12.97 -13.60
N GLN A 48 4.38 11.97 -13.76
CA GLN A 48 4.65 10.61 -13.30
C GLN A 48 5.58 9.94 -14.33
N ALA A 49 6.59 9.20 -13.87
CA ALA A 49 7.47 8.44 -14.75
C ALA A 49 6.71 7.27 -15.38
N MET A 50 6.92 7.03 -16.67
CA MET A 50 6.23 5.96 -17.40
C MET A 50 6.62 4.56 -16.92
N THR A 51 7.87 4.39 -16.48
CA THR A 51 8.41 3.09 -16.05
C THR A 51 8.09 2.77 -14.60
N ASN A 52 7.96 3.79 -13.75
CA ASN A 52 7.81 3.61 -12.31
C ASN A 52 6.56 4.35 -11.84
N HIS A 53 5.55 3.59 -11.43
CA HIS A 53 4.27 4.15 -10.98
C HIS A 53 4.38 5.04 -9.74
N THR A 54 5.48 5.00 -8.99
CA THR A 54 5.68 5.80 -7.76
C THR A 54 6.63 7.00 -7.92
N LEU A 55 7.29 7.13 -9.09
CA LEU A 55 8.23 8.20 -9.35
C LEU A 55 7.53 9.38 -10.02
N PHE A 56 7.69 10.55 -9.44
CA PHE A 56 7.26 11.83 -9.98
C PHE A 56 8.50 12.68 -10.27
N TYR A 57 8.47 13.42 -11.36
CA TYR A 57 9.54 14.33 -11.72
C TYR A 57 8.97 15.66 -12.22
N LYS A 58 9.66 16.75 -11.92
CA LYS A 58 9.33 18.08 -12.44
C LYS A 58 10.61 18.70 -12.97
N ARG A 59 10.54 19.25 -14.18
CA ARG A 59 11.63 20.00 -14.80
C ARG A 59 11.28 21.47 -14.83
N VAL A 60 12.15 22.30 -14.28
CA VAL A 60 12.02 23.76 -14.33
C VAL A 60 13.36 24.29 -14.85
N GLY A 61 13.37 24.67 -16.13
CA GLY A 61 14.61 25.06 -16.82
C GLY A 61 15.63 23.92 -16.87
N THR A 62 16.80 24.16 -16.26
CA THR A 62 17.89 23.17 -16.15
C THR A 62 17.69 22.21 -14.98
N ASP A 63 16.86 22.55 -14.01
CA ASP A 63 16.74 21.82 -12.76
C ASP A 63 15.69 20.72 -12.87
N ILE A 64 15.99 19.59 -12.24
CA ILE A 64 15.12 18.41 -12.20
C ILE A 64 14.88 18.05 -10.73
N THR A 65 13.62 18.08 -10.32
CA THR A 65 13.18 17.57 -9.03
C THR A 65 12.61 16.17 -9.23
N LEU A 66 13.09 15.20 -8.46
CA LEU A 66 12.61 13.81 -8.43
C LEU A 66 11.95 13.56 -7.07
N LEU A 67 10.79 12.91 -7.08
CA LEU A 67 10.04 12.52 -5.89
C LEU A 67 9.64 11.06 -6.02
N ILE A 68 10.10 10.22 -5.11
CA ILE A 68 9.80 8.78 -5.07
C ILE A 68 8.94 8.53 -3.84
N VAL A 69 7.78 7.90 -4.04
CA VAL A 69 6.92 7.45 -2.95
C VAL A 69 7.14 5.96 -2.72
N TYR A 70 7.54 5.56 -1.53
CA TYR A 70 7.59 4.15 -1.13
C TYR A 70 6.25 3.77 -0.49
N VAL A 71 5.59 2.75 -1.02
CA VAL A 71 4.23 2.35 -0.60
C VAL A 71 4.25 1.29 0.51
N ASP A 72 5.41 0.71 0.84
CA ASP A 72 5.53 -0.33 1.87
C ASP A 72 5.30 0.21 3.30
N ASP A 73 5.67 1.46 3.60
CA ASP A 73 5.52 2.05 4.94
C ASP A 73 4.15 2.73 5.16
N MET A 74 3.21 2.59 4.23
CA MET A 74 1.91 3.26 4.30
C MET A 74 0.82 2.51 5.06
N VAL A 75 1.09 1.25 5.44
CA VAL A 75 0.29 0.47 6.40
C VAL A 75 0.91 0.63 7.78
N ASP A 76 0.80 1.83 8.35
CA ASP A 76 1.02 1.99 9.80
C ASP A 76 0.08 3.07 10.34
N THR A 77 -1.24 2.80 10.25
CA THR A 77 -2.27 3.25 11.21
C THR A 77 -3.58 2.54 10.98
#